data_AF-A0A1T5JSK3-F1
#
_entry.id   AF-A0A1T5JSK3-F1
#
_cell.length_a   1.000
_cell.length_b   1.000
_cell.length_c   1.000
_cell.angle_alpha   90.00
_cell.angle_beta   90.00
_cell.angle_gamma   90.00
#
_symmetry.space_group_name_H-M   'P 1'
#
loop_
_entity.id
_entity.type
_entity.pdbx_description
1 polymer ?
#
loop_
_entity_poly.entity_id
_entity_poly.type
_entity_poly.pdbx_seq_one_letter_code
_entity_poly.pdbx_strand_id
1 'polypeptide(L)'
;MRTFRMSTDTARRPLFIDFDAYTDGDPEFKKEITDLMIDNLQEMQQVLQIASKQNDLALFQKVCHKIKATLDMLEDKELLEVVAQLKISMADAELVKLLDRLCIDIIASLNESK
;
A
#
# COMPACT_ATOMS: atom_id res chain seq x y z
N MET A 1 -0.88 20.87 17.24
CA MET A 1 -1.87 20.71 16.16
C MET A 1 -1.13 20.51 14.85
N ARG A 2 -1.09 19.30 14.29
CA ARG A 2 -0.60 19.05 12.93
C ARG A 2 -1.82 19.01 12.01
N THR A 3 -1.94 19.99 11.13
CA THR A 3 -2.97 20.02 10.10
C THR A 3 -2.59 19.05 8.99
N PHE A 4 -3.27 17.90 8.93
CA PHE A 4 -3.23 17.01 7.78
C PHE A 4 -3.97 17.69 6.63
N ARG A 5 -3.23 18.04 5.57
CA ARG A 5 -3.80 18.64 4.37
C ARG A 5 -4.35 17.51 3.50
N MET A 6 -5.66 17.26 3.57
CA MET A 6 -6.36 16.42 2.59
C MET A 6 -6.37 17.16 1.24
N SER A 7 -5.41 16.85 0.38
CA SER A 7 -5.45 17.28 -1.03
C SER A 7 -6.49 16.43 -1.74
N THR A 8 -7.49 17.02 -2.40
CA THR A 8 -8.60 16.33 -3.10
C THR A 8 -8.31 16.11 -4.60
N ASP A 9 -7.05 16.18 -5.00
CA ASP A 9 -6.62 15.84 -6.36
C ASP A 9 -6.28 14.35 -6.41
N THR A 10 -6.73 13.63 -7.43
CA THR A 10 -6.19 12.33 -7.85
C THR A 10 -4.76 12.50 -8.37
N ALA A 11 -3.90 13.11 -7.56
CA ALA A 11 -2.50 13.31 -7.84
C ALA A 11 -1.81 11.97 -7.66
N ARG A 12 -1.65 11.28 -8.79
CA ARG A 12 -0.92 10.01 -8.91
C ARG A 12 0.40 10.11 -8.16
N ARG A 13 0.68 9.08 -7.36
CA ARG A 13 1.85 9.08 -6.48
C ARG A 13 3.08 8.61 -7.27
N PRO A 14 4.18 9.38 -7.35
CA PRO A 14 5.37 8.91 -8.06
C PRO A 14 5.92 7.64 -7.40
N LEU A 15 6.16 6.61 -8.20
CA LEU A 15 6.80 5.37 -7.76
C LEU A 15 8.30 5.48 -7.96
N PHE A 16 9.06 5.12 -6.94
CA PHE A 16 10.52 5.10 -6.99
C PHE A 16 11.05 3.66 -7.03
N ILE A 17 10.45 2.81 -7.86
CA ILE A 17 10.82 1.40 -8.00
C ILE A 17 11.74 1.25 -9.22
N ASP A 18 12.92 0.68 -9.02
CA ASP A 18 13.81 0.27 -10.12
C ASP A 18 13.40 -1.12 -10.62
N PHE A 19 12.37 -1.20 -11.46
CA PHE A 19 11.87 -2.47 -12.00
C PHE A 19 12.93 -3.24 -12.79
N ASP A 20 13.85 -2.55 -13.46
CA ASP A 20 14.88 -3.21 -14.27
C ASP A 20 15.85 -3.99 -13.37
N ALA A 21 16.20 -3.46 -12.19
CA ALA A 21 17.01 -4.17 -11.20
C ALA A 21 16.34 -5.44 -10.65
N TYR A 22 15.00 -5.52 -10.68
CA TYR A 22 14.25 -6.70 -10.22
C TYR A 22 13.93 -7.69 -11.33
N THR A 23 13.97 -7.25 -12.59
CA THR A 23 13.45 -8.02 -13.73
C THR A 23 14.50 -8.34 -14.78
N ASP A 24 15.72 -7.85 -14.62
CA ASP A 24 16.78 -7.89 -15.64
C ASP A 24 16.32 -7.31 -17.01
N GLY A 25 15.37 -6.37 -16.96
CA GLY A 25 14.77 -5.72 -18.13
C GLY A 25 13.73 -6.58 -18.87
N ASP A 26 13.28 -7.70 -18.28
CA ASP A 26 12.23 -8.54 -18.86
C ASP A 26 10.84 -7.88 -18.69
N PRO A 27 10.19 -7.47 -19.79
CA PRO A 27 8.89 -6.80 -19.73
C PRO A 27 7.74 -7.71 -19.29
N GLU A 28 7.80 -9.03 -19.54
CA GLU A 28 6.79 -9.98 -19.08
C GLU A 28 6.90 -10.13 -17.56
N PHE A 29 8.13 -10.29 -17.05
CA PHE A 29 8.35 -10.40 -15.62
C PHE A 29 8.03 -9.08 -14.89
N LYS A 30 8.33 -7.93 -15.50
CA LYS A 30 7.91 -6.61 -14.98
C LYS A 30 6.39 -6.50 -14.87
N LYS A 31 5.64 -7.05 -15.82
CA LYS A 31 4.19 -7.06 -15.74
C LYS A 31 3.71 -7.96 -14.58
N GLU A 32 4.26 -9.16 -14.46
CA GLU A 32 3.90 -10.10 -13.39
C GLU A 32 4.19 -9.54 -12.00
N ILE A 33 5.36 -8.91 -11.79
CA ILE A 33 5.71 -8.32 -10.51
C ILE A 33 4.80 -7.12 -10.19
N THR A 34 4.43 -6.33 -11.20
CA THR A 34 3.49 -5.21 -11.03
C THR A 34 2.09 -5.70 -10.67
N ASP A 35 1.60 -6.75 -11.34
CA ASP A 35 0.32 -7.40 -11.03
C ASP A 35 0.30 -7.95 -9.60
N LEU A 36 1.38 -8.64 -9.18
CA LEU A 36 1.53 -9.16 -7.82
C LEU A 36 1.50 -8.04 -6.76
N MET A 37 2.17 -6.91 -7.03
CA MET A 37 2.17 -5.76 -6.13
C MET A 37 0.76 -5.15 -6.01
N ILE A 38 0.01 -5.06 -7.11
CA ILE A 38 -1.38 -4.58 -7.10
C ILE A 38 -2.25 -5.50 -6.26
N ASP A 39 -2.17 -6.82 -6.48
CA ASP A 39 -2.96 -7.81 -5.75
C ASP A 39 -2.69 -7.74 -4.23
N ASN A 40 -1.42 -7.60 -3.85
CA ASN A 40 -1.01 -7.44 -2.46
C ASN A 40 -1.60 -6.18 -1.80
N LEU A 41 -1.63 -5.06 -2.52
CA LEU A 41 -2.22 -3.80 -2.02
C LEU A 41 -3.75 -3.92 -1.91
N GLN A 42 -4.41 -4.56 -2.86
CA GLN A 42 -5.86 -4.80 -2.82
C GLN A 42 -6.24 -5.73 -1.65
N GLU A 43 -5.48 -6.81 -1.43
CA GLU A 43 -5.67 -7.69 -0.29
C GLU A 43 -5.51 -6.93 1.04
N MET A 44 -4.51 -6.05 1.14
CA MET A 44 -4.34 -5.20 2.32
C MET A 44 -5.55 -4.29 2.56
N GLN A 45 -6.09 -3.64 1.53
CA GLN A 45 -7.28 -2.80 1.66
C GLN A 45 -8.49 -3.61 2.14
N GLN A 46 -8.74 -4.76 1.52
CA GLN A 46 -9.85 -5.63 1.90
C GLN A 46 -9.74 -6.09 3.35
N VAL A 47 -8.55 -6.54 3.75
CA VAL A 47 -8.31 -6.99 5.12
C VAL A 47 -8.35 -5.83 6.11
N LEU A 48 -7.86 -4.64 5.77
CA LEU A 48 -7.97 -3.46 6.61
C LEU A 48 -9.44 -3.14 6.94
N GLN A 49 -10.32 -3.22 5.94
CA GLN A 49 -11.76 -2.96 6.12
C GLN A 49 -12.44 -4.02 7.00
N ILE A 50 -12.02 -5.27 6.91
CA ILE A 50 -12.55 -6.38 7.73
C ILE A 50 -12.02 -6.27 9.15
N ALA A 51 -10.70 -6.17 9.30
CA ALA A 51 -10.00 -6.10 10.58
C ALA A 51 -10.41 -4.86 11.40
N SER A 52 -10.65 -3.70 10.77
CA SER A 52 -11.12 -2.50 11.47
C SER A 52 -12.54 -2.67 12.03
N LYS A 53 -13.44 -3.32 11.28
CA LYS A 53 -14.82 -3.58 11.74
C LYS A 53 -14.88 -4.63 12.85
N GLN A 54 -14.00 -5.63 12.79
CA GLN A 54 -13.94 -6.72 13.76
C GLN A 54 -12.99 -6.43 14.93
N ASN A 55 -12.28 -5.30 14.87
CA ASN A 55 -11.17 -4.96 15.76
C ASN A 55 -10.11 -6.08 15.86
N ASP A 56 -9.88 -6.78 14.75
CA ASP A 56 -8.95 -7.91 14.63
C ASP A 56 -7.59 -7.43 14.13
N LEU A 57 -6.81 -6.89 15.06
CA LEU A 57 -5.46 -6.40 14.78
C LEU A 57 -4.53 -7.53 14.26
N ALA A 58 -4.73 -8.76 14.74
CA ALA A 58 -3.88 -9.89 14.36
C ALA A 58 -4.06 -10.26 12.89
N LEU A 59 -5.28 -10.16 12.36
CA LEU A 59 -5.56 -10.34 10.94
C LEU A 59 -4.83 -9.32 10.08
N PHE A 60 -4.88 -8.03 10.46
CA PHE A 60 -4.16 -6.98 9.74
C PHE A 60 -2.64 -7.19 9.77
N GLN A 61 -2.08 -7.51 10.95
CA GLN A 61 -0.65 -7.79 11.10
C GLN A 61 -0.18 -8.95 10.22
N LYS A 62 -0.98 -10.01 10.09
CA LYS A 62 -0.67 -11.15 9.20
C LYS A 62 -0.57 -10.73 7.74
N VAL A 63 -1.52 -9.94 7.25
CA VAL A 63 -1.46 -9.46 5.86
C VAL A 63 -0.28 -8.53 5.65
N CYS A 64 -0.01 -7.59 6.55
CA CYS A 64 1.16 -6.73 6.43
C CYS A 64 2.48 -7.50 6.44
N HIS A 65 2.55 -8.66 7.11
CA HIS A 65 3.71 -9.55 7.06
C HIS A 65 3.82 -10.27 5.71
N LYS A 66 2.69 -10.77 5.19
CA LYS A 66 2.61 -11.43 3.88
C LYS A 66 3.11 -10.53 2.75
N ILE A 67 2.67 -9.28 2.73
CA ILE A 67 2.97 -8.33 1.65
C ILE A 67 4.27 -7.54 1.88
N LYS A 68 5.07 -7.92 2.89
CA LYS A 68 6.26 -7.16 3.30
C LYS A 68 7.19 -6.86 2.13
N ALA A 69 7.41 -7.83 1.23
CA ALA A 69 8.24 -7.63 0.05
C ALA A 69 7.72 -6.48 -0.85
N THR A 70 6.40 -6.40 -1.08
CA THR A 70 5.79 -5.28 -1.83
C THR A 70 5.98 -3.95 -1.13
N LEU A 71 5.83 -3.90 0.21
CA LEU A 71 6.05 -2.68 0.98
C LEU A 71 7.52 -2.23 0.94
N ASP A 72 8.44 -3.18 1.03
CA ASP A 72 9.88 -2.93 0.95
C ASP A 72 10.27 -2.44 -0.46
N MET A 73 9.69 -3.02 -1.52
CA MET A 73 9.92 -2.56 -2.90
C MET A 73 9.37 -1.17 -3.19
N LEU A 74 8.22 -0.81 -2.61
CA LEU A 74 7.60 0.50 -2.81
C LEU A 74 8.42 1.63 -2.18
N GLU A 75 9.18 1.32 -1.12
CA GLU A 75 9.95 2.27 -0.29
C GLU A 75 9.16 3.54 0.12
N ASP A 76 7.83 3.45 0.14
CA ASP A 76 6.98 4.60 0.36
C ASP A 76 6.87 4.92 1.85
N LYS A 77 7.57 5.99 2.28
CA LYS A 77 7.68 6.35 3.70
C LYS A 77 6.33 6.59 4.36
N GLU A 78 5.40 7.26 3.67
CA GLU A 78 4.09 7.58 4.24
C GLU A 78 3.25 6.31 4.40
N LEU A 79 3.24 5.44 3.39
CA LEU A 79 2.58 4.13 3.46
C LEU A 79 3.14 3.31 4.63
N LEU A 80 4.47 3.22 4.73
CA LEU A 80 5.15 2.47 5.78
C LEU A 80 4.83 3.03 7.18
N GLU A 81 4.80 4.34 7.35
CA GLU A 81 4.43 5.00 8.60
C GLU A 81 2.97 4.73 9.00
N VAL A 82 2.04 4.80 8.05
CA VAL A 82 0.62 4.53 8.29
C VAL A 82 0.39 3.06 8.62
N VAL A 83 1.02 2.14 7.88
CA VAL A 83 0.98 0.69 8.18
C VAL A 83 1.56 0.41 9.57
N ALA A 84 2.66 1.05 9.95
CA ALA A 84 3.26 0.88 11.27
C ALA A 84 2.33 1.35 12.40
N GLN A 85 1.64 2.47 12.21
CA GLN A 85 0.65 2.97 13.19
C GLN A 85 -0.57 2.05 13.30
N LEU A 86 -1.10 1.59 12.16
CA LEU A 86 -2.27 0.69 12.13
C LEU A 86 -1.96 -0.72 12.68
N LYS A 87 -0.70 -1.15 12.63
CA LYS A 87 -0.23 -2.38 13.32
C LYS A 87 -0.27 -2.29 14.84
N ILE A 88 -0.34 -1.09 15.41
CA ILE A 88 -0.45 -0.86 16.85
C ILE A 88 -1.92 -0.69 17.25
N SER A 89 -2.68 0.10 16.47
CA SER A 89 -4.08 0.37 16.74
C SER A 89 -4.84 0.68 15.46
N MET A 90 -5.99 0.02 15.27
CA MET A 90 -6.91 0.27 14.16
C MET A 90 -8.09 1.16 14.55
N ALA A 91 -8.05 1.80 15.72
CA ALA A 91 -9.13 2.65 16.22
C ALA A 91 -9.22 4.00 15.50
N ASP A 92 -8.14 4.43 14.84
CA ASP A 92 -8.09 5.70 14.13
C ASP A 92 -8.67 5.56 12.71
N ALA A 93 -9.91 6.00 12.56
CA ALA A 93 -10.62 5.97 11.29
C ALA A 93 -9.97 6.85 10.20
N GLU A 94 -9.23 7.90 10.58
CA GLU A 94 -8.54 8.76 9.62
C GLU A 94 -7.29 8.06 9.08
N LEU A 95 -6.56 7.31 9.92
CA LEU A 95 -5.45 6.46 9.45
C LEU A 95 -5.94 5.34 8.54
N VAL A 96 -7.09 4.72 8.84
CA VAL A 96 -7.70 3.69 7.97
C VAL A 96 -8.03 4.26 6.59
N LYS A 97 -8.68 5.43 6.54
CA LYS A 97 -8.98 6.13 5.28
C LYS A 97 -7.71 6.56 4.54
N LEU A 98 -6.69 7.00 5.27
CA LEU A 98 -5.42 7.40 4.68
C LEU A 98 -4.73 6.20 4.02
N LEU A 99 -4.66 5.05 4.69
CA LEU A 99 -4.08 3.83 4.12
C LEU A 99 -4.85 3.39 2.86
N ASP A 100 -6.18 3.41 2.92
CA ASP A 100 -7.03 3.07 1.78
C ASP A 100 -6.73 3.96 0.57
N ARG A 101 -6.64 5.27 0.79
CA ARG A 101 -6.30 6.23 -0.25
C ARG A 101 -4.89 6.01 -0.81
N LEU A 102 -3.89 5.79 0.05
CA LEU A 102 -2.52 5.54 -0.38
C LEU A 102 -2.44 4.30 -1.29
N CYS A 103 -3.18 3.24 -0.96
CA CYS A 103 -3.25 2.04 -1.81
C CYS A 103 -3.85 2.36 -3.18
N ILE A 104 -4.94 3.12 -3.23
CA ILE A 104 -5.57 3.54 -4.50
C ILE A 104 -4.58 4.32 -5.38
N ASP A 105 -3.91 5.31 -4.79
CA ASP A 105 -2.98 6.18 -5.52
C ASP A 105 -1.76 5.40 -6.04
N ILE A 106 -1.25 4.44 -5.25
CA ILE A 106 -0.12 3.57 -5.65
C ILE A 106 -0.54 2.57 -6.73
N ILE A 107 -1.71 1.94 -6.59
CA ILE A 107 -2.25 1.00 -7.59
C ILE A 107 -2.45 1.72 -8.93
N ALA A 108 -2.93 2.97 -8.92
CA ALA A 108 -3.07 3.77 -10.12
C ALA A 108 -1.70 3.97 -10.81
N SER A 109 -0.67 4.33 -10.05
CA SER A 109 0.69 4.49 -10.58
C SER A 109 1.32 3.18 -11.07
N LEU A 110 1.04 2.05 -10.40
CA LEU A 110 1.52 0.74 -10.83
C LEU A 110 0.91 0.33 -12.17
N ASN A 111 -0.38 0.61 -12.40
CA ASN A 111 -1.04 0.31 -13.67
C ASN A 111 -0.49 1.15 -14.85
N GLU A 112 0.02 2.36 -14.60
CA GLU A 112 0.70 3.17 -15.63
C GLU A 112 2.14 2.70 -15.90
N SER A 113 2.72 1.96 -14.97
CA SER A 113 4.09 1.46 -15.07
C SER A 113 4.19 0.11 -15.79
N LYS A 114 3.06 -0.54 -16.10
CA LYS A 114 2.99 -1.77 -16.91
C LYS A 114 3.43 -1.50 -18.34
#